data_AF-A0A2U1WKX8-F1
#
_entry.id   AF-A0A2U1WKX8-F1
#
_cell.length_a   1.000
_cell.length_b   1.000
_cell.length_c   1.000
_cell.angle_alpha   90.00
_cell.angle_beta   90.00
_cell.angle_gamma   90.00
#
_symmetry.space_group_name_H-M   'P 1'
#
loop_
_entity.id
_entity.type
_entity.pdbx_description
1 polymer ?
#
loop_
_entity_poly.entity_id
_entity_poly.type
_entity_poly.pdbx_seq_one_letter_code
_entity_poly.pdbx_strand_id
1 'polypeptide(L)' 'MRKPRLRRWEASDYLRIAHGITIAPATLAKMASVGGGPAYNKANRTPLYPVEELDRWAAARLGNLVHSTSEMGE' A
#
# COMPACT_ATOMS: atom_id res chain seq x y z
N MET A 1 9.53 -4.80 19.38
CA MET A 1 10.26 -4.27 18.21
C MET A 1 9.34 -4.32 16.99
N ARG A 2 8.73 -3.20 16.58
CA ARG A 2 7.97 -3.14 15.31
C ARG A 2 9.00 -3.13 14.18
N LYS A 3 8.99 -4.14 13.29
CA LYS A 3 9.78 -4.11 12.05
C LYS A 3 9.31 -2.87 11.26
N PRO A 4 10.11 -1.80 11.16
CA PRO A 4 9.61 -0.53 10.64
C PRO A 4 9.49 -0.53 9.11
N ARG A 5 9.93 -1.60 8.43
CA ARG A 5 10.18 -1.66 6.99
C ARG A 5 9.83 -3.03 6.43
N LEU A 6 8.75 -3.10 5.67
CA LEU A 6 8.23 -4.30 5.03
C LEU A 6 8.72 -4.40 3.58
N ARG A 7 8.99 -5.61 3.10
CA ARG A 7 9.28 -5.86 1.68
C ARG A 7 7.98 -5.82 0.87
N ARG A 8 8.06 -5.84 -0.47
CA ARG A 8 6.87 -5.80 -1.36
C ARG A 8 5.78 -6.83 -1.02
N TRP A 9 6.17 -8.06 -0.70
CA TRP A 9 5.25 -9.14 -0.36
C TRP A 9 4.65 -8.96 1.04
N GLU A 10 5.46 -8.55 2.02
CA GLU A 10 4.98 -8.20 3.36
C GLU A 10 4.05 -6.96 3.32
N ALA A 11 4.33 -5.99 2.47
CA ALA A 11 3.50 -4.80 2.28
C ALA A 11 2.13 -5.16 1.69
N SER A 12 2.12 -6.03 0.68
CA SER A 12 0.90 -6.60 0.08
C SER A 12 0.07 -7.36 1.12
N ASP A 13 0.72 -8.19 1.93
CA ASP A 13 0.07 -8.96 2.99
C ASP A 13 -0.46 -8.06 4.11
N TYR A 14 0.32 -7.06 4.52
CA TYR A 14 -0.06 -6.08 5.53
C TYR A 14 -1.28 -5.27 5.09
N LEU A 15 -1.30 -4.77 3.86
CA LEU A 15 -2.45 -4.04 3.33
C LEU A 15 -3.72 -4.91 3.31
N ARG A 16 -3.58 -6.20 3.01
CA ARG A 16 -4.66 -7.18 3.07
C ARG A 16 -5.17 -7.40 4.49
N ILE A 17 -4.27 -7.64 5.44
CA ILE A 17 -4.64 -8.00 6.83
C ILE A 17 -5.10 -6.78 7.63
N ALA A 18 -4.41 -5.65 7.50
CA ALA A 18 -4.66 -4.45 8.30
C ALA A 18 -5.77 -3.56 7.72
N HIS A 19 -5.87 -3.45 6.38
CA HIS A 19 -6.80 -2.54 5.72
C HIS A 19 -7.82 -3.25 4.81
N GLY A 20 -7.75 -4.57 4.64
CA GLY A 20 -8.62 -5.31 3.72
C GLY A 20 -8.30 -5.08 2.24
N ILE A 21 -7.20 -4.39 1.92
CA ILE A 21 -6.86 -4.03 0.54
C ILE A 21 -6.04 -5.17 -0.08
N THR A 22 -6.66 -5.93 -0.97
CA THR A 22 -6.01 -7.07 -1.62
C THR A 22 -5.27 -6.60 -2.87
N ILE A 23 -3.97 -6.29 -2.77
CA ILE A 23 -3.13 -5.90 -3.91
C ILE A 23 -2.00 -6.90 -4.11
N ALA A 24 -1.75 -7.31 -5.35
CA ALA A 24 -0.62 -8.18 -5.66
C ALA A 24 0.72 -7.43 -5.50
N PRO A 25 1.80 -8.11 -5.08
CA PRO A 25 3.13 -7.50 -5.00
C PRO A 25 3.64 -7.01 -6.37
N ALA A 26 3.17 -7.63 -7.47
CA ALA A 26 3.43 -7.17 -8.83
C ALA A 26 2.75 -5.82 -9.13
N THR A 27 1.53 -5.60 -8.62
CA THR A 27 0.84 -4.32 -8.72
C THR A 27 1.57 -3.24 -7.92
N LEU A 28 2.06 -3.56 -6.71
CA LEU A 28 2.95 -2.66 -5.94
C LEU A 28 4.23 -2.31 -6.71
N ALA A 29 4.82 -3.29 -7.40
CA ALA A 29 5.98 -3.05 -8.24
C ALA A 29 5.65 -2.10 -9.39
N LYS A 30 4.52 -2.32 -10.06
CA LYS A 30 4.03 -1.46 -11.14
C LYS A 30 3.78 -0.03 -10.63
N MET A 31 3.10 0.14 -9.50
CA MET A 31 2.85 1.45 -8.90
C MET A 31 4.15 2.14 -8.46
N ALA A 32 5.15 1.38 -8.00
CA ALA A 32 6.47 1.93 -7.66
C ALA A 32 7.24 2.46 -8.88
N SER A 33 6.96 1.93 -10.08
CA SER A 33 7.58 2.36 -11.34
C SER A 33 6.77 3.42 -12.09
N VAL A 34 5.44 3.33 -12.08
CA VAL A 34 4.53 4.24 -12.81
C VAL A 34 4.14 5.47 -11.98
N GLY A 35 4.20 5.38 -10.65
CA GLY A 35 3.66 6.37 -9.73
C GLY A 35 2.25 5.99 -9.23
N GLY A 36 1.84 6.58 -8.10
CA GLY A 36 0.53 6.33 -7.47
C GLY A 36 0.47 5.25 -6.39
N GLY A 37 1.62 4.68 -6.00
CA GLY A 37 1.75 3.69 -4.92
C GLY A 37 2.20 4.29 -3.58
N PRO A 38 2.24 3.46 -2.51
CA PRO A 38 2.76 3.87 -1.21
C PRO A 38 4.24 4.23 -1.32
N ALA A 39 4.69 5.23 -0.56
CA ALA A 39 6.08 5.61 -0.55
C ALA A 39 6.94 4.46 -0.04
N TYR A 40 8.12 4.34 -0.63
CA TYR A 40 9.08 3.30 -0.31
C TYR A 40 10.46 3.89 -0.14
N ASN A 41 11.22 3.31 0.78
CA ASN A 41 12.63 3.58 0.93
C ASN A 41 13.42 2.67 -0.01
N LYS A 42 14.32 3.26 -0.81
CA LYS A 42 15.22 2.51 -1.68
C LYS A 42 16.43 2.05 -0.86
N ALA A 43 16.35 0.88 -0.24
CA ALA A 43 17.50 0.24 0.40
C ALA A 43 18.27 -0.58 -0.63
N ASN A 44 19.24 0.06 -1.29
CA ASN A 44 20.07 -0.54 -2.33
C ASN A 44 19.22 -1.11 -3.50
N ARG A 45 19.00 -2.44 -3.53
CA ARG A 45 18.19 -3.14 -4.54
C ARG A 45 16.77 -3.50 -4.09
N THR A 46 16.44 -3.37 -2.81
CA THR A 46 15.14 -3.79 -2.27
C THR A 46 14.31 -2.57 -1.86
N PRO A 47 13.12 -2.35 -2.47
CA PRO A 47 12.20 -1.33 -1.98
C PRO A 47 11.61 -1.79 -0.65
N LEU A 48 11.76 -0.94 0.36
CA LEU A 48 11.26 -1.15 1.72
C LEU A 48 10.12 -0.18 2.00
N TYR A 49 8.95 -0.72 2.26
CA TYR A 49 7.74 0.04 2.54
C TYR A 49 7.61 0.22 4.06
N PRO A 50 7.71 1.45 4.57
CA PRO A 50 7.41 1.68 5.97
C PRO A 50 5.91 1.51 6.20
N VAL A 51 5.56 0.93 7.35
CA VAL A 51 4.17 0.65 7.73
C VAL A 51 3.34 1.94 7.76
N GLU A 52 3.92 3.03 8.24
CA GLU A 52 3.26 4.34 8.33
C GLU A 52 2.87 4.89 6.95
N GLU A 53 3.72 4.73 5.94
CA GLU A 53 3.39 5.16 4.57
C GLU A 53 2.41 4.20 3.89
N LEU A 54 2.45 2.91 4.24
CA LEU A 54 1.44 1.95 3.77
C LEU A 54 0.07 2.30 4.32
N ASP A 55 -0.02 2.63 5.61
CA ASP A 55 -1.23 3.05 6.28
C ASP A 55 -1.75 4.37 5.71
N ARG A 56 -0.87 5.37 5.56
CA ARG A 56 -1.21 6.66 4.96
C ARG A 56 -1.71 6.51 3.52
N TRP A 57 -1.05 5.66 2.73
CA TRP A 57 -1.50 5.38 1.37
C TRP A 57 -2.80 4.59 1.35
N ALA A 58 -2.97 3.61 2.24
CA ALA A 58 -4.21 2.86 2.37
C ALA A 58 -5.38 3.76 2.75
N ALA A 59 -5.19 4.68 3.70
CA ALA A 59 -6.16 5.68 4.10
C ALA A 59 -6.49 6.63 2.93
N ALA A 60 -5.48 7.11 2.20
CA ALA A 60 -5.70 7.94 1.01
C ALA A 60 -6.41 7.18 -0.12
N ARG A 61 -6.14 5.87 -0.28
CA ARG A 61 -6.73 4.97 -1.27
C ARG A 61 -8.19 4.62 -0.95
N LEU A 62 -8.47 4.36 0.33
CA LEU A 62 -9.83 4.15 0.83
C LEU A 62 -10.66 5.43 0.76
N GLY A 63 -9.99 6.60 0.69
CA GLY A 63 -10.63 7.89 0.51
C GLY A 63 -11.46 8.31 1.73
N ASN A 64 -12.39 9.25 1.54
CA ASN A 64 -13.38 9.57 2.55
C ASN A 64 -14.24 8.32 2.81
N LEU A 65 -14.58 8.01 4.06
CA LEU A 65 -15.50 6.91 4.40
C LEU A 65 -16.83 7.08 3.63
N VAL A 66 -16.96 6.40 2.49
CA VAL A 66 -18.20 6.34 1.75
C VAL A 66 -19.10 5.32 2.41
N HIS A 67 -20.28 5.75 2.86
CA HIS A 67 -21.30 4.87 3.45
C HIS A 67 -22.04 4.03 2.41
N SER A 68 -21.72 4.18 1.11
CA SER A 68 -22.39 3.47 0.02
C SER A 68 -21.45 3.23 -1.17
N THR A 69 -21.38 1.99 -1.64
CA THR A 69 -20.56 1.53 -2.78
C THR A 69 -21.01 2.03 -4.17
N SER A 70 -22.04 2.89 -4.25
CA SER A 70 -22.50 3.49 -5.51
C SER A 70 -21.78 4.78 -5.92
N GLU A 71 -20.78 5.26 -5.17
CA GLU A 71 -20.04 6.50 -5.50
C GLU A 71 -18.69 6.25 -6.21
N MET A 72 -18.23 4.98 -6.28
CA MET A 72 -17.10 4.60 -7.14
C MET A 72 -17.61 4.09 -8.49
N GLY A 73 -18.01 5.00 -9.36
CA GLY A 73 -18.30 4.66 -10.74
C GLY A 73 -18.22 5.90 -11.61
N GLU A 74 -17.16 5.99 -12.41
CA GLU A 74 -17.13 6.44 -13.81
C GLU A 74 -16.00 5.71 -14.55
#